data_AF-C9YXE4-F1
#
_entry.id   AF-C9YXE4-F1
#
_cell.length_a   1.000
_cell.length_b   1.000
_cell.length_c   1.000
_cell.angle_alpha   90.00
_cell.angle_beta   90.00
_cell.angle_gamma   90.00
#
_symmetry.space_group_name_H-M   'P 1'
#
loop_
_entity.id
_entity.type
_entity.pdbx_description
1 polymer ?
#
loop_
_entity_poly.entity_id
_entity_poly.type
_entity_poly.pdbx_seq_one_letter_code
_entity_poly.pdbx_strand_id
1 'polypeptide(L)'
;MAIAFIVAVTIALTVRSRRKRTAALAAQWQAFQQHRRSGHGQLLQVTRVYQHGRRGSKAIVTWCDTGRQQDAWFWNWHIPAGAYLLVNASSGYGPHSHNPNVLYVQPGQVRAWVPGQAARAAQRVGQ
;
A
#
# COMPACT_ATOMS: atom_id res chain seq x y z
N MET A 1 29.32 10.39 33.09
CA MET A 1 29.59 9.17 32.28
C MET A 1 28.36 8.26 32.10
N ALA A 2 27.59 7.93 33.15
CA ALA A 2 26.45 7.01 33.04
C ALA A 2 25.31 7.49 32.09
N ILE A 3 24.98 8.79 32.09
CA ILE A 3 23.91 9.36 31.24
C ILE A 3 24.23 9.20 29.75
N ALA A 4 25.49 9.47 29.35
CA ALA A 4 25.92 9.34 27.96
C ALA A 4 25.83 7.88 27.47
N PHE A 5 26.11 6.92 28.34
CA PHE A 5 26.03 5.49 28.01
C PHE A 5 24.57 5.04 27.80
N ILE A 6 23.64 5.48 28.64
CA ILE A 6 22.20 5.19 28.51
C ILE A 6 21.65 5.78 27.20
N VAL A 7 22.04 7.02 26.88
CA VAL A 7 21.65 7.67 25.61
C VAL A 7 22.19 6.89 24.41
N ALA A 8 23.48 6.51 24.42
CA ALA A 8 24.09 5.74 23.34
C ALA A 8 23.42 4.38 23.12
N VAL A 9 23.13 3.64 24.19
CA VAL A 9 22.41 2.36 24.13
C VAL A 9 21.00 2.54 23.56
N THR A 10 20.28 3.58 23.99
CA THR A 10 18.91 3.87 23.51
C THR A 10 18.90 4.20 22.02
N ILE A 11 19.88 4.99 21.55
CA ILE A 11 20.06 5.29 20.13
C ILE A 11 20.36 4.01 19.35
N ALA A 12 21.29 3.18 19.81
CA ALA A 12 21.68 1.94 19.15
C ALA A 12 20.50 0.95 19.04
N LEU A 13 19.71 0.80 20.10
CA LEU A 13 18.50 -0.04 20.10
C LEU A 13 17.45 0.48 19.12
N THR A 14 17.24 1.80 19.10
CA THR A 14 16.30 2.44 18.17
C THR A 14 16.73 2.25 16.72
N VAL A 15 18.02 2.44 16.40
CA VAL A 15 18.58 2.20 15.07
C VAL A 15 18.42 0.74 14.66
N ARG A 16 18.74 -0.21 15.55
CA ARG A 16 18.58 -1.64 15.28
C ARG A 16 17.13 -2.02 15.01
N SER A 17 16.19 -1.51 15.81
CA SER A 17 14.76 -1.71 15.61
C SER A 17 14.28 -1.15 14.26
N ARG A 18 14.71 0.07 13.91
CA ARG A 18 14.41 0.69 12.60
C ARG A 18 14.96 -0.13 11.43
N ARG A 19 16.20 -0.64 11.55
CA ARG A 19 16.81 -1.51 10.53
C ARG A 19 16.00 -2.80 10.35
N LYS A 20 15.64 -3.48 11.45
CA LYS A 20 14.79 -4.69 11.39
C LYS A 20 13.44 -4.41 10.71
N ARG A 21 12.78 -3.31 11.08
CA ARG A 21 11.51 -2.90 10.46
C ARG A 21 11.65 -2.61 8.97
N THR A 22 12.75 -1.93 8.58
CA THR A 22 13.02 -1.62 7.17
C THR A 22 13.29 -2.89 6.37
N ALA A 23 14.06 -3.84 6.91
CA ALA A 23 14.30 -5.14 6.28
C ALA A 23 12.99 -5.94 6.13
N ALA A 24 12.13 -5.96 7.14
CA ALA A 24 10.83 -6.63 7.06
C ALA A 24 9.93 -6.01 5.97
N LEU A 25 9.88 -4.68 5.89
CA LEU A 25 9.14 -3.96 4.84
C LEU A 25 9.72 -4.22 3.43
N ALA A 26 11.04 -4.29 3.30
CA ALA A 26 11.69 -4.63 2.04
C ALA A 26 11.39 -6.08 1.63
N ALA A 27 11.38 -7.02 2.57
CA ALA A 27 11.01 -8.42 2.32
C ALA A 27 9.52 -8.55 1.89
N GLN A 28 8.61 -7.79 2.52
CA GLN A 28 7.21 -7.72 2.08
C GLN A 28 7.10 -7.23 0.63
N TRP A 29 7.86 -6.20 0.26
CA TRP A 29 7.90 -5.71 -1.12
C TRP A 29 8.41 -6.77 -2.09
N GLN A 30 9.48 -7.50 -1.74
CA GLN A 30 10.00 -8.59 -2.57
C GLN A 30 8.97 -9.70 -2.78
N ALA A 31 8.29 -10.15 -1.71
CA ALA A 31 7.24 -11.16 -1.80
C ALA A 31 6.05 -10.71 -2.67
N PHE A 32 5.67 -9.43 -2.54
CA PHE A 32 4.65 -8.81 -3.39
C PHE A 32 5.05 -8.77 -4.86
N GLN A 33 6.30 -8.41 -5.16
CA GLN A 33 6.81 -8.40 -6.54
C GLN A 33 6.92 -9.82 -7.13
N GLN A 34 7.23 -10.83 -6.31
CA GLN A 34 7.16 -12.23 -6.72
C GLN A 34 5.73 -12.65 -7.08
N HIS A 35 4.73 -12.24 -6.30
CA HIS A 35 3.31 -12.45 -6.64
C HIS A 35 2.91 -11.70 -7.91
N ARG A 36 3.41 -10.48 -8.13
CA ARG A 36 3.17 -9.76 -9.39
C ARG A 36 3.70 -10.52 -10.59
N ARG A 37 4.90 -11.11 -10.46
CA ARG A 37 5.56 -11.88 -11.53
C ARG A 37 4.82 -13.16 -11.90
N SER A 38 3.98 -13.72 -11.02
CA SER A 38 3.14 -14.87 -11.40
C SER A 38 1.98 -14.50 -12.34
N GLY A 39 1.80 -13.20 -12.63
CA GLY A 39 0.92 -12.73 -13.70
C GLY A 39 -0.56 -12.57 -13.31
N HIS A 40 -0.89 -12.66 -12.03
CA HIS A 40 -2.27 -12.55 -11.57
C HIS A 40 -2.61 -11.14 -11.03
N GLY A 41 -3.44 -10.43 -11.79
CA GLY A 41 -4.05 -9.17 -11.39
C GLY A 41 -3.33 -7.92 -11.86
N GLN A 42 -4.03 -6.81 -11.80
CA GLN A 42 -3.56 -5.51 -12.26
C GLN A 42 -2.98 -4.72 -11.09
N LEU A 43 -1.82 -4.10 -11.29
CA LEU A 43 -1.15 -3.32 -10.26
C LEU A 43 -1.71 -1.90 -10.19
N LEU A 44 -2.11 -1.49 -8.98
CA LEU A 44 -2.46 -0.11 -8.69
C LEU A 44 -1.78 0.38 -7.41
N GLN A 45 -1.65 1.71 -7.31
CA GLN A 45 -1.27 2.43 -6.11
C GLN A 45 -2.45 3.26 -5.61
N VAL A 46 -2.73 3.22 -4.32
CA VAL A 46 -3.68 4.14 -3.67
C VAL A 46 -2.99 5.47 -3.46
N THR A 47 -3.31 6.48 -4.25
CA THR A 47 -2.61 7.78 -4.17
C THR A 47 -3.22 8.68 -3.11
N ARG A 48 -4.55 8.67 -2.96
CA ARG A 48 -5.26 9.50 -1.97
C ARG A 48 -6.49 8.80 -1.46
N VAL A 49 -6.66 8.70 -0.15
CA VAL A 49 -7.94 8.33 0.47
C VAL A 49 -8.66 9.61 0.84
N TYR A 50 -9.86 9.83 0.32
CA TYR A 50 -10.58 11.09 0.52
C TYR A 50 -11.86 10.92 1.36
N GLN A 51 -12.32 9.68 1.56
CA GLN A 51 -13.44 9.41 2.46
C GLN A 51 -13.25 8.06 3.15
N HIS A 52 -13.44 8.04 4.47
CA HIS A 52 -13.64 6.82 5.25
C HIS A 52 -15.12 6.71 5.62
N GLY A 53 -15.79 5.68 5.13
CA GLY A 53 -17.15 5.33 5.48
C GLY A 53 -17.21 4.15 6.44
N ARG A 54 -18.42 3.86 6.95
CA ARG A 54 -18.66 2.72 7.86
C ARG A 54 -18.29 1.37 7.22
N ARG A 55 -18.47 1.25 5.91
CA ARG A 55 -18.25 0.00 5.14
C ARG A 55 -17.06 0.09 4.18
N GLY A 56 -16.08 0.95 4.44
CA GLY A 56 -14.92 1.04 3.56
C GLY A 56 -14.39 2.44 3.30
N SER A 57 -13.59 2.59 2.26
CA SER A 57 -12.94 3.84 1.90
C SER A 57 -13.12 4.19 0.43
N LYS A 58 -13.38 5.47 0.14
CA LYS A 58 -13.24 6.02 -1.21
C LYS A 58 -11.85 6.60 -1.38
N ALA A 59 -11.23 6.29 -2.50
CA ALA A 59 -9.87 6.71 -2.79
C ALA A 59 -9.68 6.97 -4.28
N ILE A 60 -8.63 7.73 -4.61
CA ILE A 60 -8.04 7.79 -5.94
C ILE A 60 -6.94 6.74 -5.99
N VAL A 61 -6.97 5.95 -7.05
CA VAL A 61 -5.93 4.98 -7.39
C VAL A 61 -5.24 5.39 -8.69
N THR A 62 -3.99 4.96 -8.85
CA THR A 62 -3.24 5.07 -10.11
C THR A 62 -2.86 3.69 -10.57
N TRP A 63 -3.26 3.32 -11.79
CA TRP A 63 -2.83 2.08 -12.43
C TRP A 63 -1.34 2.18 -12.77
N CYS A 64 -0.50 1.31 -12.21
CA CYS A 64 0.94 1.47 -12.34
C CYS A 64 1.46 1.19 -13.75
N ASP A 65 0.73 0.43 -14.56
CA ASP A 65 1.14 0.10 -15.92
C ASP A 65 0.81 1.23 -16.93
N THR A 66 -0.23 2.03 -16.66
CA THR A 66 -0.71 3.07 -17.59
C THR A 66 -0.59 4.49 -17.05
N GLY A 67 -0.34 4.66 -15.74
CA GLY A 67 -0.40 5.96 -15.06
C GLY A 67 -1.81 6.54 -14.92
N ARG A 68 -2.85 5.83 -15.39
CA ARG A 68 -4.23 6.33 -15.35
C ARG A 68 -4.73 6.42 -13.92
N GLN A 69 -5.29 7.58 -13.56
CA GLN A 69 -5.99 7.75 -12.29
C GLN A 69 -7.45 7.30 -12.39
N GLN A 70 -7.99 6.78 -11.29
CA GLN A 70 -9.37 6.33 -11.21
C GLN A 70 -9.91 6.46 -9.79
N ASP A 71 -11.21 6.79 -9.66
CA ASP A 71 -11.93 6.63 -8.40
C ASP A 71 -12.05 5.15 -8.04
N ALA A 72 -11.96 4.84 -6.75
CA ALA A 72 -12.14 3.49 -6.23
C ALA A 72 -12.95 3.48 -4.94
N TRP A 73 -13.81 2.47 -4.81
CA TRP A 73 -14.51 2.13 -3.57
C TRP A 73 -14.01 0.79 -3.04
N PHE A 74 -13.35 0.83 -1.89
CA PHE A 74 -12.84 -0.35 -1.20
C PHE A 74 -13.87 -0.84 -0.19
N TRP A 75 -14.61 -1.89 -0.53
CA TRP A 75 -15.66 -2.45 0.32
C TRP A 75 -15.10 -3.14 1.56
N ASN A 76 -15.67 -2.84 2.72
CA ASN A 76 -15.29 -3.33 4.05
C ASN A 76 -13.80 -3.19 4.39
N TRP A 77 -13.11 -2.22 3.78
CA TRP A 77 -11.68 -2.01 4.03
C TRP A 77 -11.32 -0.52 4.12
N HIS A 78 -10.73 -0.14 5.26
CA HIS A 78 -10.07 1.15 5.44
C HIS A 78 -8.65 1.11 4.87
N ILE A 79 -8.56 1.16 3.55
CA ILE A 79 -7.29 1.09 2.84
C ILE A 79 -6.38 2.27 3.21
N PRO A 80 -5.08 2.07 3.47
CA PRO A 80 -4.17 3.18 3.73
C PRO A 80 -3.70 3.83 2.42
N ALA A 81 -3.52 5.15 2.45
CA ALA A 81 -2.88 5.88 1.37
C ALA A 81 -1.43 5.40 1.14
N GLY A 82 -1.01 5.38 -0.11
CA GLY A 82 0.28 4.91 -0.58
C GLY A 82 0.39 3.39 -0.75
N ALA A 83 -0.63 2.61 -0.37
CA ALA A 83 -0.61 1.15 -0.55
C ALA A 83 -0.51 0.76 -2.03
N TYR A 84 0.16 -0.36 -2.30
CA TYR A 84 0.18 -1.02 -3.60
C TYR A 84 -0.65 -2.30 -3.52
N LEU A 85 -1.43 -2.56 -4.56
CA LEU A 85 -2.34 -3.71 -4.62
C LEU A 85 -2.28 -4.38 -5.98
N LEU A 86 -2.37 -5.71 -5.97
CA LEU A 86 -2.73 -6.51 -7.15
C LEU A 86 -4.21 -6.84 -7.04
N VAL A 87 -5.00 -6.42 -8.03
CA VAL A 87 -6.46 -6.59 -7.99
C VAL A 87 -7.02 -7.25 -9.24
N ASN A 88 -8.10 -8.01 -9.07
CA ASN A 88 -8.98 -8.48 -10.12
C ASN A 88 -10.37 -7.85 -9.91
N ALA A 89 -10.45 -6.54 -10.07
CA ALA A 89 -11.64 -5.74 -9.83
C ALA A 89 -12.19 -5.17 -11.14
N SER A 90 -13.48 -4.82 -11.15
CA SER A 90 -14.15 -4.22 -12.30
C SER A 90 -14.63 -2.82 -11.98
N SER A 91 -14.78 -2.02 -13.04
CA SER A 91 -15.29 -0.64 -12.93
C SER A 91 -16.80 -0.63 -13.12
N GLY A 92 -17.47 0.34 -12.51
CA GLY A 92 -18.90 0.56 -12.64
C GLY A 92 -19.31 1.99 -12.31
N TYR A 93 -20.62 2.23 -12.38
CA TYR A 93 -21.19 3.56 -12.11
C TYR A 93 -21.24 3.86 -10.60
N GLY A 94 -20.60 4.96 -10.21
CA GLY A 94 -20.64 5.53 -8.87
C GLY A 94 -21.77 6.53 -8.71
N PRO A 95 -22.92 6.17 -8.08
CA PRO A 95 -24.10 7.04 -8.03
C PRO A 95 -23.87 8.32 -7.24
N HIS A 96 -23.02 8.28 -6.22
CA HIS A 96 -22.77 9.46 -5.36
C HIS A 96 -21.90 10.53 -6.02
N SER A 97 -21.10 10.17 -7.02
CA SER A 97 -20.22 11.10 -7.73
C SER A 97 -20.63 11.29 -9.19
N HIS A 98 -21.72 10.65 -9.63
CA HIS A 98 -22.13 10.57 -11.04
C HIS A 98 -20.97 10.13 -11.97
N ASN A 99 -20.06 9.31 -11.46
CA ASN A 99 -18.86 8.88 -12.17
C ASN A 99 -19.10 7.49 -12.80
N PRO A 100 -19.07 7.34 -14.14
CA PRO A 100 -19.29 6.05 -14.80
C PRO A 100 -18.13 5.06 -14.66
N ASN A 101 -17.01 5.47 -14.04
CA ASN A 101 -15.77 4.73 -14.03
C ASN A 101 -15.16 4.62 -12.62
N VAL A 102 -15.94 4.17 -11.64
CA VAL A 102 -15.46 3.86 -10.29
C VAL A 102 -15.04 2.40 -10.20
N LEU A 103 -13.81 2.13 -9.75
CA LEU A 103 -13.32 0.79 -9.48
C LEU A 103 -13.93 0.26 -8.18
N TYR A 104 -14.69 -0.83 -8.25
CA TYR A 104 -15.23 -1.49 -7.07
C TYR A 104 -14.30 -2.62 -6.62
N VAL A 105 -13.71 -2.47 -5.43
CA VAL A 105 -12.75 -3.44 -4.89
C VAL A 105 -13.36 -4.12 -3.66
N GLN A 106 -13.65 -5.40 -3.79
CA GLN A 106 -14.04 -6.27 -2.68
C GLN A 106 -12.82 -6.97 -2.08
N PRO A 107 -12.86 -7.40 -0.79
CA PRO A 107 -11.73 -8.08 -0.16
C PRO A 107 -11.24 -9.31 -0.94
N GLY A 108 -12.14 -10.12 -1.51
CA GLY A 108 -11.79 -11.30 -2.31
C GLY A 108 -11.15 -11.00 -3.68
N GLN A 109 -11.20 -9.74 -4.14
CA GLN A 109 -10.60 -9.31 -5.41
C GLN A 109 -9.15 -8.82 -5.26
N VAL A 110 -8.65 -8.73 -4.02
CA VAL A 110 -7.29 -8.30 -3.72
C VAL A 110 -6.41 -9.54 -3.62
N ARG A 111 -5.51 -9.71 -4.59
CA ARG A 111 -4.61 -10.88 -4.66
C ARG A 111 -3.42 -10.74 -3.73
N ALA A 112 -2.89 -9.53 -3.63
CA ALA A 112 -1.83 -9.17 -2.70
C ALA A 112 -1.86 -7.66 -2.47
N TRP A 113 -1.31 -7.22 -1.34
CA TRP A 113 -1.10 -5.81 -1.08
C TRP A 113 0.10 -5.59 -0.17
N VAL A 114 0.66 -4.39 -0.23
CA VAL A 114 1.73 -3.94 0.66
C VAL A 114 1.56 -2.45 0.99
N PRO A 115 1.96 -2.02 2.20
CA PRO A 115 1.93 -0.60 2.53
C PRO A 115 2.93 0.17 1.67
N GLY A 116 2.68 1.45 1.40
CA GLY A 116 3.60 2.29 0.63
C GLY A 116 5.01 2.43 1.23
N GLN A 117 5.15 2.13 2.53
CA GLN A 117 6.44 2.07 3.21
C GLN A 117 7.31 0.90 2.72
N ALA A 118 6.70 -0.20 2.25
CA ALA A 118 7.40 -1.37 1.73
C ALA A 118 8.21 -1.05 0.47
N ALA A 119 7.59 -0.38 -0.51
CA ALA A 119 8.26 0.08 -1.73
C ALA A 119 9.46 0.99 -1.41
N ARG A 120 9.28 1.96 -0.51
CA ARG A 120 10.35 2.88 -0.09
C ARG A 120 11.46 2.17 0.68
N ALA A 121 11.12 1.18 1.51
CA ALA A 121 12.11 0.40 2.25
C ALA A 121 12.98 -0.42 1.30
N ALA A 122 12.40 -1.03 0.26
CA ALA A 122 13.15 -1.77 -0.74
C ALA A 122 14.16 -0.89 -1.51
N GLN A 123 13.77 0.35 -1.85
CA GLN A 123 14.67 1.31 -2.48
C GLN A 123 15.89 1.66 -1.62
N ARG A 124 15.73 1.69 -0.28
CA ARG A 124 16.82 2.00 0.66
C ARG A 124 17.76 0.82 0.95
N VAL A 125 17.31 -0.41 0.72
CA VAL A 125 18.14 -1.62 0.91
C VAL A 125 18.92 -1.97 -0.35
N GLY A 126 18.46 -1.55 -1.52
CA GLY A 126 19.16 -1.71 -2.80
C GLY A 126 20.20 -0.62 -3.11
N GLN A 127 20.36 0.37 -2.23
CA GLN A 127 21.46 1.34 -2.23
C GLN A 127 22.57 0.88 -1.29
#